data_AF-A0A832D4M7-F1
#
_entry.id   AF-A0A832D4M7-F1
#
_cell.length_a   1.000
_cell.length_b   1.000
_cell.length_c   1.000
_cell.angle_alpha   90.00
_cell.angle_beta   90.00
_cell.angle_gamma   90.00
#
_symmetry.space_group_name_H-M   'P 1'
#
loop_
_entity.id
_entity.type
_entity.pdbx_description
1 polymer ?
#
loop_
_entity_poly.entity_id
_entity_poly.type
_entity_poly.pdbx_seq_one_letter_code
_entity_poly.pdbx_strand_id
1 'polypeptide(L)'
;MKTARRILVGFTCLVHCFLVWSLVAADGIWTNDLPGKWGESTNWLNGIVADGVGAKATIAPQLSSPVVIGLEKSYTIGELEAQAETTLTNDGNDSVVLTFAVEGTTPRITPIANVTISRLQMAGSQGLIVEGGGRVTFYKENGNPSNTITGGLTLSGGVELIVGGVMVDGYTEAVPLAVGSLGSVTFL
;
A
#
# COMPACT_ATOMS: atom_id res chain seq x y z
N MET A 1 12.35 -78.43 16.91
CA MET A 1 13.32 -77.30 16.94
C MET A 1 12.70 -76.16 16.13
N LYS A 2 11.90 -75.25 16.71
CA LYS A 2 12.25 -73.96 17.34
C LYS A 2 13.17 -73.07 16.46
N THR A 3 12.57 -72.20 15.63
CA THR A 3 12.51 -70.71 15.71
C THR A 3 13.66 -70.06 14.89
N ALA A 4 13.47 -69.12 13.95
CA ALA A 4 12.96 -67.77 14.19
C ALA A 4 12.53 -67.02 12.90
N ARG A 5 11.40 -66.31 13.03
CA ARG A 5 10.98 -65.18 12.19
C ARG A 5 11.94 -64.00 12.41
N ARG A 6 12.34 -63.30 11.35
CA ARG A 6 12.81 -61.90 11.44
C ARG A 6 12.09 -61.06 10.39
N ILE A 7 11.09 -60.35 10.89
CA ILE A 7 10.44 -59.19 10.28
C ILE A 7 11.45 -58.04 10.37
N LEU A 8 11.75 -57.37 9.25
CA LEU A 8 12.39 -56.05 9.28
C LEU A 8 11.58 -55.12 8.38
N VAL A 9 10.53 -54.54 8.96
CA VAL A 9 9.83 -53.37 8.41
C VAL A 9 10.70 -52.16 8.75
N GLY A 10 11.47 -51.70 7.77
CA GLY A 10 12.31 -50.51 7.87
C GLY A 10 11.48 -49.24 7.78
N PHE A 11 11.13 -48.71 8.95
CA PHE A 11 10.48 -47.42 9.16
C PHE A 11 11.44 -46.30 8.71
N THR A 12 11.23 -45.76 7.50
CA THR A 12 11.94 -44.54 7.05
C THR A 12 10.92 -43.41 6.90
N CYS A 13 10.35 -42.99 8.03
CA CYS A 13 9.60 -41.74 8.09
C CYS A 13 10.65 -40.62 8.25
N LEU A 14 11.25 -40.23 7.12
CA LEU A 14 12.21 -39.14 7.06
C LEU A 14 11.42 -37.84 7.24
N VAL A 15 11.44 -37.32 8.46
CA VAL A 15 10.84 -36.04 8.85
C VAL A 15 11.55 -34.93 8.06
N HIS A 16 11.05 -34.66 6.85
CA HIS A 16 11.24 -33.36 6.20
C HIS A 16 10.43 -32.36 6.99
N CYS A 17 11.01 -31.83 8.05
CA CYS A 17 10.55 -30.60 8.66
C CYS A 17 10.76 -29.53 7.58
N PHE A 18 9.73 -29.28 6.78
CA PHE A 18 9.70 -28.18 5.83
C PHE A 18 9.86 -26.90 6.65
N LEU A 19 11.10 -26.39 6.71
CA LEU A 19 11.38 -25.00 7.01
C LEU A 19 10.74 -24.21 5.87
N VAL A 20 9.45 -23.90 6.03
CA VAL A 20 8.79 -22.89 5.22
C VAL A 20 9.41 -21.58 5.66
N TRP A 21 10.45 -21.16 4.94
CA TRP A 21 10.91 -19.79 5.05
C TRP A 21 9.74 -18.95 4.53
N SER A 22 9.04 -18.28 5.44
CA SER A 22 8.07 -17.27 5.04
C SER A 22 8.83 -16.27 4.19
N LEU A 23 8.62 -16.28 2.88
CA LEU A 23 9.08 -15.20 2.03
C LEU A 23 8.32 -13.96 2.49
N VAL A 24 9.00 -13.11 3.25
CA VAL A 24 8.50 -11.76 3.52
C VAL A 24 8.65 -10.98 2.23
N ALA A 25 7.64 -10.20 1.90
CA ALA A 25 7.70 -9.30 0.76
C ALA A 25 8.88 -8.33 0.91
N ALA A 26 9.57 -8.01 -0.19
CA ALA A 26 10.73 -7.16 -0.13
C ALA A 26 10.34 -5.69 -0.02
N ASP A 27 11.06 -4.94 0.81
CA ASP A 27 10.92 -3.49 0.92
C ASP A 27 11.60 -2.81 -0.27
N GLY A 28 10.98 -1.75 -0.78
CA GLY A 28 11.47 -0.97 -1.90
C GLY A 28 11.67 0.49 -1.53
N ILE A 29 12.71 1.10 -2.11
CA ILE A 29 12.94 2.55 -2.05
C ILE A 29 12.89 3.11 -3.47
N TRP A 30 11.89 3.93 -3.77
CA TRP A 30 11.80 4.68 -5.02
C TRP A 30 12.82 5.82 -5.01
N THR A 31 13.69 5.85 -6.01
CA THR A 31 14.80 6.82 -6.13
C THR A 31 14.74 7.67 -7.39
N ASN A 32 13.79 7.44 -8.30
CA ASN A 32 13.70 8.22 -9.54
C ASN A 32 13.04 9.58 -9.28
N ASP A 33 13.70 10.65 -9.71
CA ASP A 33 13.19 12.03 -9.59
C ASP A 33 12.18 12.39 -10.70
N LEU A 34 11.96 11.50 -11.67
CA LEU A 34 11.04 11.68 -12.79
C LEU A 34 9.78 10.83 -12.64
N PRO A 35 8.67 11.21 -13.32
CA PRO A 35 7.51 10.35 -13.44
C PRO A 35 7.87 8.96 -13.99
N GLY A 36 7.25 7.92 -13.45
CA GLY A 36 7.54 6.54 -13.85
C GLY A 36 6.45 5.56 -13.43
N LYS A 37 6.66 4.28 -13.74
CA LYS A 37 5.75 3.21 -13.34
C LYS A 37 6.22 2.51 -12.07
N TRP A 38 5.27 2.07 -11.25
CA TRP A 38 5.55 1.37 -9.99
C TRP A 38 6.35 0.08 -10.22
N GLY A 39 6.05 -0.75 -11.22
CA GLY A 39 6.79 -2.00 -11.43
C GLY A 39 8.12 -1.89 -12.18
N GLU A 40 8.51 -0.69 -12.63
CA GLU A 40 9.79 -0.49 -13.31
C GLU A 40 10.94 -0.52 -12.31
N SER A 41 11.67 -1.64 -12.27
CA SER A 41 12.77 -1.87 -11.32
C SER A 41 13.85 -0.78 -11.37
N THR A 42 14.08 -0.12 -12.51
CA THR A 42 15.02 1.00 -12.63
C THR A 42 14.65 2.21 -11.79
N ASN A 43 13.39 2.32 -11.34
CA ASN A 43 12.94 3.40 -10.46
C ASN A 43 13.20 3.11 -8.98
N TRP A 44 13.60 1.89 -8.63
CA TRP A 44 13.81 1.43 -7.27
C TRP A 44 15.28 1.17 -6.98
N LEU A 45 15.71 1.49 -5.76
CA LEU A 45 17.04 1.18 -5.26
C LEU A 45 17.29 -0.33 -5.38
N ASN A 46 18.40 -0.69 -6.02
CA ASN A 46 18.80 -2.08 -6.30
C ASN A 46 17.79 -2.89 -7.13
N GLY A 47 16.81 -2.26 -7.79
CA GLY A 47 15.79 -2.95 -8.56
C GLY A 47 14.70 -3.62 -7.73
N ILE A 48 14.60 -3.31 -6.43
CA ILE A 48 13.65 -3.96 -5.52
C ILE A 48 12.34 -3.18 -5.49
N VAL A 49 11.34 -3.70 -6.21
CA VAL A 49 9.98 -3.16 -6.21
C VAL A 49 9.28 -3.60 -4.93
N ALA A 50 8.69 -2.64 -4.20
CA ALA A 50 7.83 -2.96 -3.06
C ALA A 50 6.52 -3.58 -3.56
N ASP A 51 6.38 -4.90 -3.38
CA ASP A 51 5.16 -5.66 -3.70
C ASP A 51 5.05 -6.91 -2.83
N GLY A 52 3.89 -7.06 -2.18
CA GLY A 52 3.52 -8.15 -1.30
C GLY A 52 3.05 -7.68 0.09
N VAL A 53 2.39 -8.60 0.81
CA VAL A 53 1.88 -8.34 2.17
C VAL A 53 3.03 -7.94 3.09
N GLY A 54 2.87 -6.82 3.79
CA GLY A 54 3.86 -6.30 4.72
C GLY A 54 5.02 -5.53 4.09
N ALA A 55 5.14 -5.46 2.75
CA ALA A 55 6.21 -4.70 2.10
C ALA A 55 6.11 -3.20 2.43
N LYS A 56 7.26 -2.57 2.71
CA LYS A 56 7.38 -1.13 2.83
C LYS A 56 7.83 -0.50 1.51
N ALA A 57 7.03 0.44 1.01
CA ALA A 57 7.40 1.33 -0.08
C ALA A 57 7.86 2.67 0.48
N THR A 58 9.12 3.04 0.25
CA THR A 58 9.65 4.36 0.64
C THR A 58 9.84 5.21 -0.61
N ILE A 59 9.22 6.38 -0.67
CA ILE A 59 9.37 7.33 -1.78
C ILE A 59 10.32 8.44 -1.35
N ALA A 60 11.59 8.36 -1.78
CA ALA A 60 12.66 9.25 -1.37
C ALA A 60 13.57 9.66 -2.56
N PRO A 61 13.01 10.31 -3.61
CA PRO A 61 13.81 10.95 -4.65
C PRO A 61 14.78 11.98 -4.05
N GLN A 62 15.93 12.18 -4.69
CA GLN A 62 16.97 13.09 -4.21
C GLN A 62 16.62 14.56 -4.47
N LEU A 63 15.81 14.83 -5.50
CA LEU A 63 15.40 16.18 -5.87
C LEU A 63 13.99 16.49 -5.36
N SER A 64 13.79 17.74 -4.92
CA SER A 64 12.56 18.21 -4.27
C SER A 64 11.36 18.43 -5.22
N SER A 65 11.39 17.85 -6.42
CA SER A 65 10.29 17.99 -7.37
C SER A 65 9.20 16.96 -7.05
N PRO A 66 7.90 17.33 -7.17
CA PRO A 66 6.83 16.36 -7.07
C PRO A 66 6.98 15.23 -8.08
N VAL A 67 6.91 13.98 -7.64
CA VAL A 67 6.99 12.79 -8.50
C VAL A 67 5.60 12.22 -8.75
N VAL A 68 5.33 11.80 -9.97
CA VAL A 68 4.09 11.10 -10.35
C VAL A 68 4.41 9.64 -10.63
N ILE A 69 3.84 8.75 -9.82
CA ILE A 69 4.04 7.30 -9.92
C ILE A 69 2.73 6.65 -10.38
N GLY A 70 2.75 6.08 -11.58
CA GLY A 70 1.64 5.32 -12.14
C GLY A 70 1.74 3.85 -11.78
N LEU A 71 0.66 3.28 -11.26
CA LEU A 71 0.53 1.84 -11.05
C LEU A 71 -0.03 1.23 -12.34
N GLU A 72 0.78 0.43 -13.03
CA GLU A 72 0.39 -0.22 -14.28
C GLU A 72 -0.43 -1.51 -14.07
N LYS A 73 -0.39 -2.05 -12.84
CA LYS A 73 -1.16 -3.20 -12.36
C LYS A 73 -1.45 -3.04 -10.87
N SER A 74 -2.23 -3.94 -10.30
CA SER A 74 -2.46 -3.95 -8.85
C SER A 74 -1.23 -4.38 -8.06
N TYR A 75 -1.01 -3.73 -6.92
CA TYR A 75 0.09 -3.99 -5.98
C TYR A 75 -0.45 -4.21 -4.58
N THR A 76 0.31 -4.95 -3.76
CA THR A 76 0.05 -5.05 -2.32
C THR A 76 1.23 -4.50 -1.55
N ILE A 77 1.00 -3.69 -0.53
CA ILE A 77 2.03 -3.21 0.40
C ILE A 77 1.48 -3.20 1.83
N GLY A 78 2.35 -3.26 2.83
CA GLY A 78 1.98 -3.02 4.23
C GLY A 78 2.13 -1.57 4.65
N GLU A 79 3.11 -0.87 4.07
CA GLU A 79 3.46 0.50 4.46
C GLU A 79 3.87 1.36 3.26
N LEU A 80 3.42 2.61 3.26
CA LEU A 80 3.88 3.67 2.35
C LEU A 80 4.50 4.81 3.16
N GLU A 81 5.78 5.10 2.96
CA GLU A 81 6.46 6.26 3.53
C GLU A 81 6.80 7.25 2.42
N ALA A 82 6.24 8.45 2.46
CA ALA A 82 6.48 9.48 1.45
C ALA A 82 7.37 10.58 2.01
N GLN A 83 8.66 10.52 1.68
CA GLN A 83 9.66 11.52 2.09
C GLN A 83 9.69 12.74 1.15
N ALA A 84 9.13 12.61 -0.05
CA ALA A 84 9.00 13.67 -1.03
C ALA A 84 7.56 13.82 -1.54
N GLU A 85 7.27 14.99 -2.11
CA GLU A 85 5.97 15.28 -2.75
C GLU A 85 5.66 14.21 -3.80
N THR A 86 4.57 13.47 -3.61
CA THR A 86 4.28 12.28 -4.42
C THR A 86 2.83 12.29 -4.90
N THR A 87 2.59 11.91 -6.15
CA THR A 87 1.28 11.59 -6.68
C THR A 87 1.23 10.13 -7.09
N LEU A 88 0.32 9.35 -6.50
CA LEU A 88 0.02 7.97 -6.92
C LEU A 88 -1.21 7.97 -7.82
N THR A 89 -1.14 7.24 -8.95
CA THR A 89 -2.23 7.14 -9.91
C THR A 89 -2.39 5.72 -10.46
N ASN A 90 -3.57 5.40 -10.99
CA ASN A 90 -3.88 4.11 -11.63
C ASN A 90 -3.37 3.99 -13.07
N ASP A 91 -2.57 4.95 -13.52
CA ASP A 91 -2.02 5.01 -14.87
C ASP A 91 -3.07 4.97 -16.00
N GLY A 92 -4.28 5.45 -15.70
CA GLY A 92 -5.40 5.42 -16.64
C GLY A 92 -6.16 4.10 -16.70
N ASN A 93 -5.82 3.13 -15.85
CA ASN A 93 -6.50 1.83 -15.76
C ASN A 93 -7.31 1.72 -14.46
N ASP A 94 -8.63 1.89 -14.56
CA ASP A 94 -9.54 1.91 -13.41
C ASP A 94 -9.70 0.56 -12.69
N SER A 95 -9.14 -0.54 -13.25
CA SER A 95 -9.09 -1.84 -12.57
C SER A 95 -7.88 -2.01 -11.64
N VAL A 96 -6.95 -1.04 -11.63
CA VAL A 96 -5.75 -1.09 -10.79
C VAL A 96 -6.09 -0.71 -9.35
N VAL A 97 -5.64 -1.55 -8.42
CA VAL A 97 -5.87 -1.40 -6.99
C VAL A 97 -4.54 -1.42 -6.25
N LEU A 98 -4.32 -0.45 -5.35
CA LEU A 98 -3.28 -0.52 -4.34
C LEU A 98 -3.86 -1.11 -3.06
N THR A 99 -3.44 -2.32 -2.70
CA THR A 99 -3.93 -3.01 -1.51
C THR A 99 -2.98 -2.80 -0.34
N PHE A 100 -3.53 -2.35 0.79
CA PHE A 100 -2.84 -2.22 2.06
C PHE A 100 -3.12 -3.45 2.93
N ALA A 101 -2.08 -4.25 3.20
CA ALA A 101 -2.17 -5.49 3.99
C ALA A 101 -0.86 -5.79 4.74
N VAL A 102 -0.97 -6.15 6.02
CA VAL A 102 0.17 -6.53 6.88
C VAL A 102 -0.29 -7.56 7.92
N GLU A 103 0.44 -8.65 8.13
CA GLU A 103 0.01 -9.65 9.11
C GLU A 103 0.10 -9.13 10.56
N GLY A 104 -0.94 -9.41 11.35
CA GLY A 104 -0.95 -9.13 12.79
C GLY A 104 -1.03 -7.66 13.21
N THR A 105 -1.08 -6.72 12.27
CA THR A 105 -1.12 -5.27 12.55
C THR A 105 -2.01 -4.51 11.55
N THR A 106 -2.05 -3.19 11.64
CA THR A 106 -2.77 -2.31 10.72
C THR A 106 -1.81 -1.65 9.74
N PRO A 107 -2.07 -1.70 8.42
CA PRO A 107 -1.27 -1.02 7.41
C PRO A 107 -1.16 0.49 7.64
N ARG A 108 -0.11 1.10 7.07
CA ARG A 108 0.23 2.51 7.36
C ARG A 108 0.58 3.34 6.12
N ILE A 109 0.16 4.60 6.12
CA ILE A 109 0.75 5.67 5.30
C ILE A 109 1.44 6.67 6.24
N THR A 110 2.72 6.93 5.98
CA THR A 110 3.55 7.88 6.71
C THR A 110 3.93 9.04 5.79
N PRO A 111 3.09 10.09 5.66
CA PRO A 111 3.43 11.26 4.87
C PRO A 111 4.41 12.14 5.66
N ILE A 112 5.65 12.27 5.19
CA ILE A 112 6.58 13.31 5.66
C ILE A 112 6.44 14.56 4.75
N ALA A 113 6.24 14.33 3.45
CA ALA A 113 5.83 15.32 2.46
C ALA A 113 4.38 15.04 1.99
N ASN A 114 3.81 15.89 1.14
CA ASN A 114 2.43 15.69 0.70
C ASN A 114 2.31 14.50 -0.25
N VAL A 115 1.26 13.72 -0.06
CA VAL A 115 0.86 12.62 -0.92
C VAL A 115 -0.47 12.97 -1.57
N THR A 116 -0.54 12.88 -2.89
CA THR A 116 -1.77 12.94 -3.65
C THR A 116 -2.12 11.55 -4.17
N ILE A 117 -3.31 11.07 -3.86
CA ILE A 117 -3.89 9.85 -4.43
C ILE A 117 -4.91 10.29 -5.46
N SER A 118 -4.66 9.98 -6.74
CA SER A 118 -5.50 10.36 -7.86
C SER A 118 -5.98 9.12 -8.61
N ARG A 119 -7.29 8.98 -8.80
CA ARG A 119 -7.90 7.89 -9.59
C ARG A 119 -7.51 6.48 -9.12
N LEU A 120 -7.08 6.31 -7.89
CA LEU A 120 -6.55 5.03 -7.41
C LEU A 120 -7.49 4.43 -6.38
N GLN A 121 -7.90 3.19 -6.62
CA GLN A 121 -8.60 2.41 -5.60
C GLN A 121 -7.59 1.94 -4.55
N MET A 122 -7.86 2.27 -3.28
CA MET A 122 -7.12 1.74 -2.14
C MET A 122 -7.98 0.70 -1.42
N ALA A 123 -7.46 -0.51 -1.29
CA ALA A 123 -8.18 -1.61 -0.65
C ALA A 123 -7.49 -2.06 0.64
N GLY A 124 -8.26 -2.60 1.58
CA GLY A 124 -7.75 -3.24 2.79
C GLY A 124 -8.88 -3.61 3.75
N SER A 125 -8.75 -4.73 4.46
CA SER A 125 -9.73 -5.13 5.49
C SER A 125 -9.29 -4.79 6.92
N GLN A 126 -8.01 -4.46 7.09
CA GLN A 126 -7.36 -4.30 8.40
C GLN A 126 -7.43 -2.86 8.93
N GLY A 127 -8.15 -2.01 8.18
CA GLY A 127 -8.08 -0.56 8.30
C GLY A 127 -6.77 0.01 7.76
N LEU A 128 -6.63 1.32 7.85
CA LEU A 128 -5.47 2.09 7.43
C LEU A 128 -5.17 3.15 8.48
N ILE A 129 -3.93 3.21 8.96
CA ILE A 129 -3.45 4.32 9.77
C ILE A 129 -2.74 5.31 8.87
N VAL A 130 -3.09 6.58 8.97
CA VAL A 130 -2.31 7.67 8.39
C VAL A 130 -1.71 8.47 9.54
N GLU A 131 -0.39 8.50 9.64
CA GLU A 131 0.34 9.22 10.70
C GLU A 131 1.61 9.87 10.14
N GLY A 132 1.86 11.14 10.42
CA GLY A 132 3.00 11.85 9.86
C GLY A 132 2.81 13.36 9.90
N GLY A 133 3.84 14.10 9.47
CA GLY A 133 3.81 15.57 9.44
C GLY A 133 3.29 16.17 8.12
N GLY A 134 3.16 15.35 7.08
CA GLY A 134 2.67 15.74 5.76
C GLY A 134 1.15 15.63 5.60
N ARG A 135 0.68 15.99 4.41
CA ARG A 135 -0.74 15.92 4.02
C ARG A 135 -1.03 14.73 3.12
N VAL A 136 -2.20 14.10 3.29
CA VAL A 136 -2.73 13.16 2.29
C VAL A 136 -3.94 13.78 1.62
N THR A 137 -3.88 13.88 0.29
CA THR A 137 -4.94 14.44 -0.55
C THR A 137 -5.53 13.35 -1.42
N PHE A 138 -6.84 13.12 -1.31
CA PHE A 138 -7.59 12.30 -2.26
C PHE A 138 -8.16 13.21 -3.34
N TYR A 139 -7.57 13.15 -4.53
CA TYR A 139 -7.98 13.99 -5.65
C TYR A 139 -8.95 13.24 -6.56
N LYS A 140 -10.13 13.83 -6.76
CA LYS A 140 -11.11 13.37 -7.76
C LYS A 140 -11.00 14.25 -9.01
N GLU A 141 -10.66 13.66 -10.14
CA GLU A 141 -10.80 14.31 -11.44
C GLU A 141 -12.26 14.29 -11.91
N ASN A 142 -12.69 15.38 -12.55
CA ASN A 142 -14.05 15.50 -13.05
C ASN A 142 -14.32 14.43 -14.13
N GLY A 143 -15.28 13.54 -13.91
CA GLY A 143 -15.63 12.46 -14.84
C GLY A 143 -14.86 11.14 -14.67
N ASN A 144 -13.98 11.02 -13.68
CA ASN A 144 -13.22 9.79 -13.38
C ASN A 144 -13.76 9.07 -12.13
N PRO A 145 -13.47 7.76 -11.95
CA PRO A 145 -13.94 7.02 -10.79
C PRO A 145 -13.40 7.64 -9.49
N SER A 146 -14.28 7.73 -8.48
CA SER A 146 -13.94 8.19 -7.14
C SER A 146 -12.82 7.34 -6.54
N ASN A 147 -11.88 7.96 -5.80
CA ASN A 147 -11.00 7.19 -4.94
C ASN A 147 -11.86 6.41 -3.94
N THR A 148 -11.69 5.09 -3.90
CA THR A 148 -12.41 4.23 -2.97
C THR A 148 -11.41 3.73 -1.93
N ILE A 149 -11.73 3.90 -0.65
CA ILE A 149 -10.99 3.35 0.48
C ILE A 149 -11.89 2.28 1.11
N THR A 150 -11.43 1.03 1.15
CA THR A 150 -12.13 -0.01 1.91
C THR A 150 -11.44 -0.23 3.26
N GLY A 151 -12.23 -0.66 4.26
CA GLY A 151 -11.77 -0.81 5.64
C GLY A 151 -11.96 0.47 6.49
N GLY A 152 -11.54 0.40 7.76
CA GLY A 152 -11.57 1.56 8.66
C GLY A 152 -10.41 2.53 8.42
N LEU A 153 -10.62 3.83 8.62
CA LEU A 153 -9.55 4.84 8.50
C LEU A 153 -9.30 5.49 9.87
N THR A 154 -8.05 5.47 10.32
CA THR A 154 -7.60 6.15 11.55
C THR A 154 -6.57 7.21 11.19
N LEU A 155 -6.87 8.47 11.53
CA LEU A 155 -5.96 9.60 11.36
C LEU A 155 -5.32 9.95 12.70
N SER A 156 -3.99 10.06 12.74
CA SER A 156 -3.25 10.43 13.95
C SER A 156 -1.99 11.23 13.61
N GLY A 157 -1.30 11.77 14.62
CA GLY A 157 0.00 12.41 14.41
C GLY A 157 -0.01 13.79 13.76
N GLY A 158 -1.16 14.49 13.71
CA GLY A 158 -1.26 15.84 13.13
C GLY A 158 -1.45 15.87 11.61
N VAL A 159 -1.74 14.72 10.99
CA VAL A 159 -2.05 14.62 9.56
C VAL A 159 -3.32 15.39 9.23
N GLU A 160 -3.24 16.18 8.15
CA GLU A 160 -4.41 16.76 7.51
C GLU A 160 -4.86 15.84 6.36
N LEU A 161 -6.10 15.35 6.44
CA LEU A 161 -6.75 14.65 5.35
C LEU A 161 -7.56 15.67 4.53
N ILE A 162 -7.14 15.89 3.29
CA ILE A 162 -7.91 16.70 2.34
C ILE A 162 -8.60 15.78 1.34
N VAL A 163 -9.91 15.88 1.27
CA VAL A 163 -10.69 15.22 0.22
C VAL A 163 -11.10 16.29 -0.80
N GLY A 164 -10.49 16.26 -1.97
CA GLY A 164 -10.78 17.20 -3.05
C GLY A 164 -12.01 16.74 -3.83
N GLY A 165 -13.08 17.55 -3.80
CA GLY A 165 -14.32 17.25 -4.51
C GLY A 165 -15.25 16.29 -3.76
N VAL A 166 -15.49 16.56 -2.47
CA VAL A 166 -16.59 15.91 -1.76
C VAL A 166 -17.90 16.41 -2.36
N MET A 167 -18.62 15.56 -3.08
CA MET A 167 -20.01 15.84 -3.44
C MET A 167 -20.88 15.67 -2.20
N VAL A 168 -20.84 16.63 -1.28
CA VAL A 168 -21.96 16.86 -0.36
C VAL A 168 -22.85 17.87 -1.08
N ASP A 169 -23.96 17.39 -1.62
CA ASP A 169 -25.03 18.23 -2.20
C ASP A 169 -24.69 19.05 -3.47
N GLY A 170 -23.69 18.62 -4.26
CA GLY A 170 -23.45 19.16 -5.61
C GLY A 170 -22.50 20.35 -5.71
N TYR A 171 -21.78 20.70 -4.63
CA TYR A 171 -20.69 21.68 -4.66
C TYR A 171 -19.32 21.00 -4.53
N THR A 172 -18.42 21.33 -5.45
CA THR A 172 -17.04 20.81 -5.50
C THR A 172 -16.10 21.77 -4.77
N GLU A 173 -16.16 21.81 -3.45
CA GLU A 173 -15.11 22.45 -2.64
C GLU A 173 -14.37 21.39 -1.82
N ALA A 174 -13.05 21.53 -1.70
CA ALA A 174 -12.26 20.64 -0.87
C ALA A 174 -12.58 20.93 0.61
N VAL A 175 -13.07 19.93 1.35
CA VAL A 175 -13.39 20.07 2.78
C VAL A 175 -12.32 19.32 3.58
N PRO A 176 -11.49 20.03 4.38
CA PRO A 176 -10.58 19.38 5.32
C PRO A 176 -11.38 18.60 6.37
N LEU A 177 -11.02 17.34 6.59
CA LEU A 177 -11.59 16.55 7.69
C LEU A 177 -10.73 16.71 8.95
N ALA A 178 -11.37 16.99 10.08
CA ALA A 178 -10.68 17.08 11.36
C ALA A 178 -10.14 15.72 11.82
N VAL A 179 -9.09 15.73 12.64
CA VAL A 179 -8.43 14.54 13.19
C VAL A 179 -9.42 13.70 14.02
N GLY A 180 -9.47 12.39 13.76
CA GLY A 180 -10.36 11.44 14.44
C GLY A 180 -10.45 10.10 13.71
N SER A 181 -11.31 9.19 14.20
CA SER A 181 -11.60 7.91 13.56
C SER A 181 -12.88 8.01 12.73
N LEU A 182 -12.81 7.64 11.45
CA LEU A 182 -13.98 7.56 10.56
C LEU A 182 -14.31 6.08 10.33
N GLY A 183 -15.49 5.64 10.80
CA GLY A 183 -15.92 4.25 10.68
C GLY A 183 -16.28 3.83 9.25
N SER A 184 -16.80 4.77 8.46
CA SER A 184 -17.02 4.62 7.02
C SER A 184 -17.25 5.99 6.40
N VAL A 185 -16.66 6.24 5.23
CA VAL A 185 -17.04 7.36 4.36
C VAL A 185 -17.58 6.75 3.07
N THR A 186 -18.89 6.91 2.85
CA THR A 186 -19.51 6.47 1.60
C THR A 186 -19.70 7.70 0.72
N PHE A 187 -19.04 7.71 -0.43
CA PHE A 187 -19.24 8.71 -1.48
C PHE A 187 -20.39 8.26 -2.37
N LEU A 188 -21.41 9.10 -2.55
CA LEU A 188 -22.44 8.90 -3.57
C LEU A 188 -21.99 9.55 -4.89
#